data_AF-A0A1I8H3S6-F1
#
_entry.id   AF-A0A1I8H3S6-F1
#
_cell.length_a   1.000
_cell.length_b   1.000
_cell.length_c   1.000
_cell.angle_alpha   90.00
_cell.angle_beta   90.00
_cell.angle_gamma   90.00
#
_symmetry.space_group_name_H-M   'P 1'
#
loop_
_entity.id
_entity.type
_entity.pdbx_description
1 polymer ?
#
loop_
_entity_poly.entity_id
_entity_poly.type
_entity_poly.pdbx_seq_one_letter_code
_entity_poly.pdbx_strand_id
1 'polypeptide(L)'
;AKFSASASTRRICTLGQRDGWYFELNTKVHIDQVINAFASNCQKLERLEIQWDVTTIRFSHKSGKFIDDIRSKCPLLKSLTLADCEYYEMANSNFERAHRYRVVRTFSRYATSITELLSCYRNLLFN
;
A
#
# COMPACT_ATOMS: atom_id res chain seq x y z
N ALA A 1 20.43 0.29 9.33
CA ALA A 1 20.29 -1.08 8.80
C ALA A 1 19.90 -1.00 7.32
N LYS A 2 20.71 -1.55 6.41
CA LYS A 2 20.36 -1.65 4.98
C LYS A 2 19.50 -2.91 4.81
N PHE A 3 18.20 -2.76 4.58
CA PHE A 3 17.37 -3.86 4.15
C PHE A 3 17.68 -4.16 2.67
N SER A 4 18.55 -5.14 2.43
CA SER A 4 18.69 -5.78 1.12
C SER A 4 17.64 -6.88 1.04
N ALA A 5 16.48 -6.57 0.44
CA ALA A 5 15.56 -7.59 -0.01
C ALA A 5 15.71 -7.68 -1.53
N SER A 6 16.03 -8.86 -2.05
CA SER A 6 15.85 -9.18 -3.46
C SER A 6 14.35 -8.99 -3.79
N ALA A 7 13.99 -7.80 -4.25
CA ALA A 7 12.61 -7.33 -4.38
C ALA A 7 11.95 -7.75 -5.72
N SER A 8 12.65 -8.52 -6.55
CA SER A 8 12.28 -8.80 -7.93
C SER A 8 11.11 -9.79 -8.13
N THR A 9 10.45 -10.26 -7.06
CA THR A 9 9.36 -11.26 -7.16
C THR A 9 8.11 -10.97 -6.31
N ARG A 10 8.07 -9.92 -5.48
CA ARG A 10 6.91 -9.70 -4.60
C ARG A 10 5.76 -9.03 -5.36
N ARG A 11 4.68 -9.81 -5.59
CA ARG A 11 3.44 -9.33 -6.23
C ARG A 11 2.46 -8.71 -5.25
N ILE A 12 2.50 -9.14 -3.99
CA ILE A 12 1.60 -8.70 -2.94
C ILE A 12 2.44 -8.30 -1.73
N CYS A 13 2.17 -7.13 -1.15
CA CYS A 13 2.82 -6.68 0.07
C CYS A 13 1.81 -5.98 0.99
N THR A 14 1.89 -6.29 2.27
CA THR A 14 1.12 -5.63 3.34
C THR A 14 2.09 -5.05 4.35
N LEU A 15 1.87 -3.81 4.75
CA LEU A 15 2.66 -3.05 5.73
C LEU A 15 1.75 -2.45 6.80
N GLY A 16 2.29 -2.32 8.00
CA GLY A 16 1.53 -1.83 9.15
C GLY A 16 0.64 -2.92 9.74
N GLN A 17 -0.16 -2.51 10.72
CA GLN A 17 -1.09 -3.37 11.43
C GLN A 17 -2.36 -2.57 11.67
N ARG A 18 -3.51 -3.17 11.35
CA ARG A 18 -4.81 -2.50 11.48
C ARG A 18 -5.16 -2.22 12.95
N ASP A 19 -5.87 -1.12 13.19
CA ASP A 19 -6.43 -0.73 14.49
C ASP A 19 -7.12 -1.90 15.22
N GLY A 20 -6.77 -2.09 16.50
CA GLY A 20 -7.42 -3.04 17.41
C GLY A 20 -6.50 -4.14 17.99
N TRP A 21 -5.22 -4.18 17.63
CA TRP A 21 -4.22 -4.93 18.39
C TRP A 21 -3.53 -3.95 19.36
N TYR A 22 -3.32 -4.35 20.61
CA TYR A 22 -2.92 -3.53 21.77
C TYR A 22 -1.60 -2.71 21.67
N PHE A 23 -1.02 -2.57 20.48
CA PHE A 23 0.16 -1.75 20.24
C PHE A 23 -0.18 -0.61 19.28
N GLU A 24 -0.49 0.56 19.84
CA GLU A 24 -0.45 1.81 19.07
C GLU A 24 0.98 1.99 18.54
N LEU A 25 1.13 1.89 17.21
CA LEU A 25 2.39 2.18 16.54
C LEU A 25 2.64 3.69 16.62
N ASN A 26 3.17 4.17 17.75
CA ASN A 26 3.51 5.59 17.96
C ASN A 26 4.62 6.13 17.03
N THR A 27 5.15 5.28 16.14
CA THR A 27 6.18 5.69 15.19
C THR A 27 5.53 6.41 14.02
N LYS A 28 5.90 7.68 13.85
CA LYS A 28 5.51 8.46 12.67
C LYS A 28 6.22 7.92 11.44
N VAL A 29 5.48 7.64 10.37
CA VAL A 29 6.03 7.06 9.14
C VAL A 29 5.81 8.00 7.97
N HIS A 30 6.88 8.30 7.23
CA HIS A 30 6.80 9.05 5.98
C HIS A 30 6.38 8.13 4.83
N ILE A 31 5.08 8.13 4.49
CA ILE A 31 4.54 7.24 3.46
C ILE A 31 5.17 7.48 2.07
N ASP A 32 5.59 8.72 1.79
CA ASP A 32 6.33 9.08 0.57
C ASP A 32 7.58 8.20 0.35
N GLN A 33 8.32 7.92 1.42
CA GLN A 33 9.53 7.11 1.35
C GLN A 33 9.20 5.64 1.08
N VAL A 34 8.10 5.16 1.65
CA VAL A 34 7.60 3.80 1.44
C VAL A 34 7.17 3.61 -0.02
N ILE A 35 6.33 4.52 -0.53
CA ILE A 35 5.87 4.50 -1.92
C ILE A 35 7.05 4.56 -2.89
N ASN A 36 8.01 5.45 -2.66
CA ASN A 36 9.22 5.55 -3.46
C ASN A 36 10.03 4.24 -3.47
N ALA A 37 10.15 3.58 -2.32
CA ALA A 37 10.85 2.31 -2.22
C ALA A 37 10.18 1.20 -3.05
N PHE A 38 8.84 1.09 -3.01
CA PHE A 38 8.12 0.14 -3.87
C PHE A 38 8.23 0.49 -5.35
N ALA A 39 8.04 1.76 -5.72
CA ALA A 39 8.15 2.21 -7.10
C ALA A 39 9.54 1.88 -7.69
N SER A 40 10.59 2.00 -6.88
CA SER A 40 11.98 1.78 -7.32
C SER A 40 12.38 0.31 -7.39
N ASN A 41 11.79 -0.55 -6.54
CA ASN A 41 12.28 -1.93 -6.37
C ASN A 41 11.28 -3.01 -6.79
N CYS A 42 10.00 -2.69 -6.95
CA CYS A 42 8.92 -3.68 -7.10
C CYS A 42 8.10 -3.46 -8.38
N GLN A 43 8.72 -3.58 -9.56
CA GLN A 43 8.03 -3.39 -10.86
C GLN A 43 6.88 -4.39 -11.12
N LYS A 44 6.94 -5.57 -10.49
CA LYS A 44 5.93 -6.64 -10.60
C LYS A 44 4.86 -6.59 -9.50
N LEU A 45 4.76 -5.47 -8.77
CA LEU A 45 3.79 -5.29 -7.70
C LEU A 45 2.37 -5.27 -8.27
N GLU A 46 1.51 -6.15 -7.76
CA GLU A 46 0.08 -6.24 -8.11
C GLU A 46 -0.81 -5.68 -7.01
N ARG A 47 -0.40 -5.80 -5.74
CA ARG A 47 -1.13 -5.32 -4.57
C ARG A 47 -0.19 -4.76 -3.52
N LEU A 48 -0.50 -3.56 -3.03
CA LEU A 48 0.15 -2.93 -1.89
C LEU A 48 -0.90 -2.49 -0.87
N GLU A 49 -0.78 -2.96 0.36
CA GLU A 49 -1.63 -2.55 1.47
C GLU A 49 -0.79 -1.84 2.52
N ILE A 50 -1.11 -0.57 2.78
CA ILE A 50 -0.45 0.25 3.79
C ILE A 50 -1.49 0.56 4.88
N GLN A 51 -1.37 -0.13 6.00
CA GLN A 51 -2.34 -0.16 7.09
C GLN A 51 -1.88 0.66 8.31
N TRP A 52 -1.14 1.75 8.11
CA TRP A 52 -0.83 2.68 9.19
C TRP A 52 -2.03 3.59 9.49
N ASP A 53 -2.17 4.00 10.75
CA ASP A 53 -3.20 4.96 11.17
C ASP A 53 -2.92 6.34 10.57
N VAL A 54 -4.01 7.04 10.20
CA VAL A 54 -4.03 8.47 9.82
C VAL A 54 -3.23 9.33 10.80
N THR A 55 -3.26 9.03 12.10
CA THR A 55 -2.52 9.77 13.14
C THR A 55 -1.00 9.61 13.05
N THR A 56 -0.52 8.52 12.42
CA THR A 56 0.89 8.12 12.35
C THR A 56 1.53 8.37 10.97
N ILE A 57 0.71 8.42 9.92
CA ILE A 57 1.18 8.70 8.55
C ILE A 57 1.59 10.17 8.40
N ARG A 58 2.73 10.40 7.78
CA ARG A 58 3.25 11.73 7.42
C ARG A 58 3.56 11.76 5.93
N PHE A 59 3.21 12.86 5.27
CA PHE A 59 3.44 13.09 3.86
C PHE A 59 3.66 14.57 3.60
N SER A 60 4.16 14.91 2.41
CA SER A 60 4.52 16.28 2.04
C SER A 60 3.58 16.86 0.97
N HIS A 61 3.68 18.16 0.72
CA HIS A 61 2.99 18.78 -0.44
C HIS A 61 3.52 18.26 -1.80
N LYS A 62 4.69 17.60 -1.82
CA LYS A 62 5.30 17.01 -3.04
C LYS A 62 4.90 15.54 -3.25
N SER A 63 3.98 15.02 -2.44
CA SER A 63 3.53 13.62 -2.46
C SER A 63 3.05 13.13 -3.83
N GLY A 64 2.46 14.03 -4.62
CA GLY A 64 1.98 13.72 -5.97
C GLY A 64 3.02 13.05 -6.86
N LYS A 65 4.30 13.47 -6.77
CA LYS A 65 5.39 12.87 -7.54
C LYS A 65 5.58 11.38 -7.23
N PHE A 66 5.50 11.00 -5.95
CA PHE A 66 5.70 9.60 -5.54
C PHE A 66 4.53 8.72 -5.99
N ILE A 67 3.31 9.28 -6.00
CA ILE A 67 2.12 8.61 -6.53
C ILE A 67 2.26 8.39 -8.05
N ASP A 68 2.76 9.38 -8.80
CA ASP A 68 3.08 9.22 -10.22
C ASP A 68 4.17 8.17 -10.46
N ASP A 69 5.20 8.16 -9.62
CA ASP A 69 6.28 7.19 -9.70
C ASP A 69 5.77 5.75 -9.51
N ILE A 70 4.97 5.46 -8.47
CA ILE A 70 4.45 4.10 -8.26
C ILE A 70 3.46 3.69 -9.36
N ARG A 71 2.62 4.61 -9.84
CA ARG A 71 1.67 4.35 -10.94
C ARG A 71 2.40 3.99 -12.24
N SER A 72 3.46 4.72 -12.57
CA SER A 72 4.22 4.53 -13.82
C SER A 72 5.18 3.34 -13.76
N LYS A 73 5.85 3.13 -12.61
CA LYS A 73 6.88 2.08 -12.45
C LYS A 73 6.31 0.73 -12.05
N CYS A 74 5.08 0.67 -11.52
CA CYS A 74 4.38 -0.57 -11.18
C CYS A 74 3.14 -0.73 -12.08
N PRO A 75 3.29 -1.02 -13.39
CA PRO A 75 2.16 -1.06 -14.32
C PRO A 75 1.12 -2.14 -13.97
N LEU A 76 1.54 -3.20 -13.28
CA LEU A 76 0.69 -4.32 -12.85
C LEU A 76 -0.09 -4.05 -11.56
N LEU A 77 0.05 -2.86 -10.95
CA LEU A 77 -0.61 -2.53 -9.70
C LEU A 77 -2.14 -2.46 -9.87
N LYS A 78 -2.85 -3.42 -9.28
CA LYS A 78 -4.31 -3.56 -9.31
C LYS A 78 -4.99 -3.06 -8.04
N SER A 79 -4.24 -2.96 -6.94
CA SER A 79 -4.77 -2.52 -5.65
C SER A 79 -3.70 -1.77 -4.86
N LEU A 80 -4.00 -0.54 -4.45
CA LEU A 80 -3.25 0.27 -3.50
C LEU A 80 -4.18 0.65 -2.37
N THR A 81 -4.05 -0.02 -1.22
CA THR A 81 -4.90 0.20 -0.05
C THR A 81 -4.18 1.16 0.91
N LEU A 82 -4.85 2.26 1.26
CA LEU A 82 -4.33 3.34 2.10
C LEU A 82 -5.31 3.67 3.23
N ALA A 83 -4.85 4.41 4.24
CA ALA A 83 -5.74 4.98 5.26
C ALA A 83 -6.62 6.08 4.69
N ASP A 84 -7.85 6.20 5.20
CA ASP A 84 -8.83 7.20 4.78
C ASP A 84 -8.42 8.62 5.20
N CYS A 85 -7.59 9.27 4.38
CA CYS A 85 -6.98 10.57 4.67
C CYS A 85 -6.65 11.33 3.39
N GLU A 86 -6.14 12.56 3.51
CA GLU A 86 -5.78 13.40 2.35
C GLU A 86 -4.78 12.73 1.39
N TYR A 87 -3.90 11.86 1.91
CA TYR A 87 -2.98 11.10 1.06
C TYR A 87 -3.72 10.11 0.14
N TYR A 88 -4.76 9.46 0.67
CA TYR A 88 -5.63 8.58 -0.10
C TYR A 88 -6.36 9.37 -1.20
N GLU A 89 -6.93 10.53 -0.87
CA GLU A 89 -7.64 11.38 -1.84
C GLU A 89 -6.70 11.85 -2.97
N MET A 90 -5.48 12.25 -2.62
CA MET A 90 -4.46 12.64 -3.59
C MET A 90 -4.10 11.47 -4.52
N ALA A 91 -3.92 10.27 -3.96
CA ALA A 91 -3.63 9.07 -4.73
C ALA A 91 -4.81 8.69 -5.65
N ASN A 92 -6.04 8.70 -5.12
CA ASN A 92 -7.23 8.35 -5.88
C ASN A 92 -7.43 9.30 -7.07
N SER A 93 -7.36 10.62 -6.84
CA SER A 93 -7.48 11.61 -7.91
C SER A 93 -6.39 11.45 -8.98
N ASN A 94 -5.15 11.12 -8.59
CA ASN A 94 -4.07 10.87 -9.56
C ASN A 94 -4.37 9.67 -10.47
N PHE A 95 -4.80 8.55 -9.88
CA PHE A 95 -5.12 7.33 -10.63
C PHE A 95 -6.35 7.50 -11.52
N GLU A 96 -7.38 8.23 -11.07
CA GLU A 96 -8.56 8.55 -11.87
C GLU A 96 -8.22 9.42 -13.08
N ARG A 97 -7.37 10.44 -12.91
CA ARG A 97 -6.86 11.27 -14.03
C ARG A 97 -6.07 10.45 -15.06
N ALA A 98 -5.46 9.36 -14.63
CA ALA A 98 -4.77 8.41 -15.49
C ALA A 98 -5.67 7.29 -16.04
N HIS A 99 -6.99 7.39 -15.87
CA HIS A 99 -7.98 6.38 -16.26
C HIS A 99 -7.77 4.99 -15.63
N ARG A 100 -7.12 4.93 -14.46
CA ARG A 100 -6.91 3.71 -13.66
C ARG A 100 -7.86 3.67 -12.46
N TYR A 101 -9.15 3.56 -12.74
CA TYR A 101 -10.20 3.54 -11.73
C TYR A 101 -10.10 2.33 -10.78
N ARG A 102 -10.57 2.50 -9.53
CA ARG A 102 -10.71 1.43 -8.51
C ARG A 102 -9.42 0.74 -8.06
N VAL A 103 -8.25 1.27 -8.47
CA VAL A 103 -6.94 0.79 -8.01
C VAL A 103 -6.67 1.25 -6.59
N VAL A 104 -6.90 2.54 -6.29
CA VAL A 104 -6.72 3.09 -4.95
C VAL A 104 -7.96 2.77 -4.11
N ARG A 105 -7.75 2.29 -2.89
CA ARG A 105 -8.79 1.83 -1.98
C ARG A 105 -8.49 2.28 -0.56
N THR A 106 -9.53 2.47 0.23
CA THR A 106 -9.41 2.63 1.68
C THR A 106 -9.74 1.32 2.39
N PHE A 107 -9.14 1.06 3.54
CA PHE A 107 -9.57 -0.04 4.41
C PHE A 107 -10.71 0.43 5.32
N SER A 108 -11.95 0.38 4.83
CA SER A 108 -13.14 0.56 5.67
C SER A 108 -13.39 -0.70 6.51
N ARG A 109 -12.70 -0.79 7.65
CA ARG A 109 -12.89 -1.83 8.67
C ARG A 109 -12.86 -3.32 8.20
N TYR A 110 -11.91 -3.76 7.36
CA TYR A 110 -11.72 -5.19 7.01
C TYR A 110 -10.49 -5.86 7.64
N ALA A 111 -10.68 -7.06 8.20
CA ALA A 111 -9.63 -7.82 8.90
C ALA A 111 -8.88 -8.66 7.89
N THR A 112 -7.75 -8.18 7.38
CA THR A 112 -6.85 -9.05 6.62
C THR A 112 -6.08 -9.90 7.63
N SER A 113 -6.63 -11.07 7.93
CA SER A 113 -5.88 -12.12 8.63
C SER A 113 -4.70 -12.56 7.75
N ILE A 114 -3.63 -13.06 8.37
CA ILE A 114 -2.43 -13.61 7.70
C ILE A 114 -2.79 -14.81 6.79
N THR A 115 -4.05 -15.24 6.79
CA THR A 115 -4.67 -16.19 5.85
C THR A 115 -4.21 -16.03 4.39
N GLU A 116 -3.96 -14.81 3.90
CA GLU A 116 -3.47 -14.62 2.51
C GLU A 116 -2.08 -15.21 2.24
N LEU A 117 -1.27 -15.37 3.30
CA LEU A 117 0.06 -15.96 3.25
C LEU A 117 0.04 -17.48 3.43
N LEU A 118 -1.12 -18.07 3.74
CA LEU A 118 -1.24 -19.53 3.79
C LEU A 118 -1.07 -20.09 2.37
N SER A 119 -0.30 -21.16 2.25
CA SER A 119 -0.13 -21.90 0.98
C SER A 119 -1.47 -22.35 0.38
N CYS A 120 -2.49 -22.54 1.23
CA CYS A 120 -3.84 -22.94 0.87
C CYS A 120 -4.83 -21.77 0.68
N TYR A 121 -4.40 -20.51 0.71
CA TYR A 121 -5.31 -19.36 0.65
C TYR A 121 -6.27 -19.40 -0.55
N ARG A 122 -5.80 -19.85 -1.73
CA ARG A 122 -6.66 -20.04 -2.91
C ARG A 122 -7.82 -21.00 -2.70
N ASN A 123 -7.67 -21.97 -1.80
CA ASN A 123 -8.71 -22.93 -1.44
C ASN A 123 -9.64 -22.40 -0.34
N LEU A 124 -9.24 -21.33 0.36
CA LEU A 124 -10.02 -20.64 1.39
C LEU A 124 -10.84 -19.48 0.84
N LEU A 125 -10.54 -19.04 -0.40
CA LEU A 125 -11.45 -18.20 -1.17
C LEU A 125 -12.66 -19.07 -1.52
N PHE A 126 -13.73 -18.95 -0.74
CA PHE A 126 -14.98 -19.70 -0.94
C PHE A 126 -15.49 -19.53 -2.40
N ASN A 127 -15.95 -20.65 -2.98
CA ASN A 127 -16.85 -20.68 -4.13
C ASN A 127 -18.09 -19.81 -3.88
#